data_AF-A0A6P7L7I6-F1
#
_entry.id   AF-A0A6P7L7I6-F1
#
_cell.length_a   1.000
_cell.length_b   1.000
_cell.length_c   1.000
_cell.angle_alpha   90.00
_cell.angle_beta   90.00
_cell.angle_gamma   90.00
#
_symmetry.space_group_name_H-M   'P 1'
#
loop_
_entity.id
_entity.type
_entity.pdbx_description
1 polymer ?
#
loop_
_entity_poly.entity_id
_entity_poly.type
_entity_poly.pdbx_seq_one_letter_code
_entity_poly.pdbx_strand_id
1 'polypeptide(L)'
;MHNQTRHQYYLQLRRDLLDDRLSCHEETALYLGALALQTEYGDCMSEAYGRNYYRPDQYVSKSVMEKRALPYIQAELLRLHMSNAQMLHEESELEFLKVCQQLPEYGVFFHRAVRERKPSEEGIILGVCARRRTTTT
;
A
#
# COMPACT_ATOMS: atom_id res chain seq x y z
N MET A 1 -22.26 8.94 -1.52
CA MET A 1 -21.62 10.10 -2.18
C MET A 1 -20.10 9.95 -2.39
N HIS A 2 -19.40 8.89 -1.93
CA HIS A 2 -17.92 8.87 -1.97
C HIS A 2 -17.22 7.74 -2.77
N ASN A 3 -17.92 6.75 -3.33
CA ASN A 3 -17.26 5.69 -4.12
C ASN A 3 -16.71 6.21 -5.46
N GLN A 4 -17.43 7.10 -6.16
CA GLN A 4 -16.98 7.66 -7.43
C GLN A 4 -15.67 8.47 -7.26
N THR A 5 -15.63 9.37 -6.27
CA THR A 5 -14.46 10.22 -6.00
C THR A 5 -13.25 9.41 -5.55
N ARG A 6 -13.46 8.38 -4.72
CA ARG A 6 -12.41 7.47 -4.27
C ARG A 6 -11.78 6.71 -5.45
N HIS A 7 -12.62 6.13 -6.30
CA HIS A 7 -12.15 5.39 -7.47
C HIS A 7 -11.35 6.28 -8.42
N GLN A 8 -11.81 7.50 -8.70
CA GLN A 8 -11.06 8.45 -9.53
C GLN A 8 -9.69 8.80 -8.92
N TYR A 9 -9.61 8.95 -7.60
CA TYR A 9 -8.36 9.22 -6.91
C TYR A 9 -7.39 8.03 -6.97
N TYR A 10 -7.91 6.81 -6.84
CA TYR A 10 -7.14 5.57 -7.05
C TYR A 10 -6.54 5.52 -8.46
N LEU A 11 -7.34 5.77 -9.50
CA LEU A 11 -6.87 5.77 -10.89
C LEU A 11 -5.77 6.81 -11.11
N GLN A 12 -5.91 8.00 -10.54
CA GLN A 12 -4.90 9.05 -10.63
C GLN A 12 -3.57 8.63 -9.99
N LEU A 13 -3.61 8.12 -8.76
CA LEU A 13 -2.39 7.69 -8.05
C LEU A 13 -1.72 6.48 -8.70
N ARG A 14 -2.50 5.55 -9.25
CA ARG A 14 -1.94 4.43 -10.02
C ARG A 14 -1.22 4.91 -11.26
N ARG A 15 -1.79 5.87 -11.98
CA ARG A 15 -1.11 6.49 -13.11
C ARG A 15 0.19 7.16 -12.68
N ASP A 16 0.15 7.90 -11.58
CA ASP A 16 1.33 8.58 -11.04
C ASP A 16 2.42 7.60 -10.59
N LEU A 17 2.04 6.43 -10.06
CA LEU A 17 2.97 5.33 -9.78
C LEU A 17 3.62 4.79 -11.06
N LEU A 18 2.84 4.50 -12.09
CA LEU A 18 3.35 3.94 -13.36
C LEU A 18 4.23 4.93 -14.13
N ASP A 19 3.90 6.22 -14.06
CA ASP A 19 4.64 7.32 -14.67
C ASP A 19 5.86 7.77 -13.83
N ASP A 20 6.21 7.05 -12.74
CA ASP A 20 7.30 7.37 -11.81
C ASP A 20 7.19 8.79 -11.18
N ARG A 21 5.97 9.34 -11.10
CA ARG A 21 5.66 10.61 -10.44
C ARG A 21 5.46 10.46 -8.93
N LEU A 22 5.20 9.24 -8.48
CA LEU A 22 5.08 8.87 -7.08
C LEU A 22 6.37 8.18 -6.61
N SER A 23 7.16 8.87 -5.80
CA SER A 23 8.40 8.30 -5.24
C SER A 23 8.08 7.31 -4.12
N CYS A 24 8.52 6.07 -4.31
CA CYS A 24 8.42 5.02 -3.32
C CYS A 24 9.55 4.01 -3.49
N HIS A 25 9.78 3.21 -2.45
CA HIS A 25 10.72 2.11 -2.54
C HIS A 25 10.16 1.01 -3.45
N GLU A 26 11.05 0.23 -4.06
CA GLU A 26 10.69 -0.80 -5.02
C GLU A 26 9.71 -1.83 -4.44
N GLU A 27 9.91 -2.24 -3.19
CA GLU A 27 9.01 -3.15 -2.47
C GLU A 27 7.59 -2.55 -2.34
N THR A 28 7.48 -1.25 -2.06
CA THR A 28 6.20 -0.56 -1.97
C THR A 28 5.52 -0.44 -3.33
N ALA A 29 6.29 -0.17 -4.39
CA ALA A 29 5.76 -0.16 -5.76
C ALA A 29 5.20 -1.53 -6.17
N LEU A 30 5.91 -2.62 -5.84
CA LEU A 30 5.45 -3.99 -6.09
C LEU A 30 4.18 -4.32 -5.28
N TYR A 31 4.11 -3.88 -4.02
CA TYR A 31 2.92 -4.06 -3.20
C TYR A 31 1.70 -3.28 -3.74
N LEU A 32 1.89 -2.03 -4.14
CA LEU A 32 0.85 -1.24 -4.81
C LEU A 32 0.39 -1.90 -6.11
N GLY A 33 1.32 -2.45 -6.89
CA GLY A 33 1.01 -3.23 -8.10
C GLY A 33 0.15 -4.47 -7.79
N ALA A 34 0.47 -5.19 -6.72
CA ALA A 34 -0.30 -6.36 -6.28
C ALA A 34 -1.71 -6.00 -5.78
N LEU A 35 -1.86 -4.87 -5.09
CA LEU A 35 -3.18 -4.34 -4.72
C LEU A 35 -3.99 -3.98 -5.96
N ALA A 36 -3.38 -3.36 -6.97
CA ALA A 36 -4.04 -3.06 -8.24
C ALA A 36 -4.46 -4.34 -9.00
N LEU A 37 -3.66 -5.41 -8.96
CA LEU A 37 -4.05 -6.73 -9.48
C LEU A 37 -5.28 -7.28 -8.73
N GLN A 38 -5.30 -7.20 -7.40
CA GLN A 38 -6.45 -7.63 -6.60
C GLN A 38 -7.70 -6.78 -6.93
N THR A 39 -7.54 -5.47 -7.13
CA THR A 39 -8.65 -4.59 -7.53
C THR A 39 -9.23 -4.99 -8.88
N GLU A 40 -8.42 -5.39 -9.86
CA GLU A 40 -8.89 -5.72 -11.21
C GLU A 40 -9.38 -7.16 -11.37
N TYR A 41 -8.66 -8.12 -10.80
CA TYR A 41 -8.91 -9.55 -11.01
C TYR A 41 -9.59 -10.24 -9.83
N GLY A 42 -9.66 -9.59 -8.67
CA GLY A 42 -10.06 -10.24 -7.43
C GLY A 42 -9.02 -11.28 -7.01
N ASP A 43 -9.49 -12.39 -6.43
CA ASP A 43 -8.60 -13.43 -5.91
C ASP A 43 -7.80 -14.13 -7.01
N CYS A 44 -6.53 -14.42 -6.69
CA CYS A 44 -5.64 -15.12 -7.60
C CYS A 44 -6.19 -16.52 -7.93
N MET A 45 -6.59 -16.72 -9.19
CA MET A 45 -7.09 -18.00 -9.67
C MET A 45 -5.95 -19.00 -9.89
N SER A 46 -6.18 -20.27 -9.58
CA SER A 46 -5.25 -21.39 -9.81
C SER A 46 -4.82 -21.55 -11.27
N GLU A 47 -5.60 -21.03 -12.22
CA GLU A 47 -5.30 -21.03 -13.66
C GLU A 47 -4.26 -19.97 -14.06
N ALA A 48 -3.94 -19.00 -13.17
CA ALA A 48 -2.93 -17.96 -13.40
C ALA A 48 -1.50 -18.51 -13.59
N TYR A 49 -1.24 -19.74 -13.13
CA TYR A 49 0.06 -20.41 -13.25
C TYR A 49 0.46 -20.70 -14.71
N GLY A 50 -0.49 -20.59 -15.65
CA GLY A 50 -0.36 -20.97 -17.06
C GLY A 50 0.01 -19.85 -18.04
N ARG A 51 0.84 -18.87 -17.65
CA ARG A 51 1.43 -17.80 -18.49
C ARG A 51 0.43 -16.82 -19.16
N ASN A 52 0.70 -15.52 -19.00
CA ASN A 52 -0.10 -14.36 -19.46
C ASN A 52 -1.27 -13.92 -18.56
N TYR A 53 -1.26 -14.28 -17.27
CA TYR A 53 -2.29 -13.84 -16.32
C TYR A 53 -2.39 -12.30 -16.20
N TYR A 54 -1.25 -11.61 -16.23
CA TYR A 54 -1.17 -10.15 -16.29
C TYR A 54 0.13 -9.70 -16.96
N ARG A 55 0.18 -8.43 -17.35
CA ARG A 55 1.38 -7.78 -17.90
C ARG A 55 2.05 -6.91 -16.83
N PRO A 56 3.24 -7.26 -16.31
CA PRO A 56 3.88 -6.52 -15.22
C PRO A 56 4.06 -5.02 -15.49
N ASP A 57 4.25 -4.62 -16.75
CA ASP A 57 4.39 -3.21 -17.15
C ASP A 57 3.11 -2.37 -16.96
N GLN A 58 1.97 -2.99 -16.68
CA GLN A 58 0.70 -2.31 -16.36
C GLN A 58 0.48 -2.11 -14.85
N TYR A 59 1.34 -2.69 -14.01
CA TYR A 59 1.22 -2.68 -12.55
C TYR A 59 2.48 -2.18 -11.84
N VAL A 60 3.62 -2.17 -12.55
CA VAL A 60 4.93 -1.80 -12.00
C VAL A 60 5.54 -0.70 -12.87
N SER A 61 6.11 0.32 -12.21
CA SER A 61 6.72 1.45 -12.90
C SER A 61 7.95 1.04 -13.69
N LYS A 62 8.29 1.84 -14.73
CA LYS A 62 9.45 1.55 -15.59
C LYS A 62 10.74 1.52 -14.80
N SER A 63 10.91 2.43 -13.84
CA SER A 63 12.10 2.47 -12.99
C SER A 63 12.30 1.18 -12.19
N VAL A 64 11.24 0.54 -11.69
CA VAL A 64 11.35 -0.74 -10.96
C VAL A 64 11.62 -1.89 -11.92
N MET A 65 10.97 -1.89 -13.09
CA MET A 65 11.19 -2.86 -14.17
C MET A 65 12.63 -2.86 -14.68
N GLU A 66 13.31 -1.71 -14.64
CA GLU A 66 14.73 -1.58 -15.01
C GLU A 66 15.68 -2.03 -13.89
N LYS A 67 15.30 -1.83 -12.62
CA LYS A 67 16.12 -2.15 -11.43
C LYS A 67 16.06 -3.61 -11.00
N ARG A 68 15.06 -4.37 -11.44
CA ARG A 68 14.85 -5.76 -11.03
C ARG A 68 14.57 -6.65 -12.23
N ALA A 69 15.00 -7.91 -12.13
CA ALA A 69 14.77 -8.88 -13.18
C ALA A 69 13.26 -9.21 -13.30
N LEU A 70 12.75 -9.29 -14.53
CA LEU A 70 11.34 -9.61 -14.80
C LEU A 70 10.82 -10.86 -14.06
N PRO A 71 11.58 -11.99 -14.00
CA PRO A 71 11.12 -13.17 -13.25
C PRO A 71 10.93 -12.90 -11.75
N TYR A 72 11.76 -12.05 -11.16
CA TYR A 72 11.63 -11.66 -9.76
C TYR A 72 10.36 -10.83 -9.56
N ILE A 73 10.11 -9.84 -10.41
CA ILE A 73 8.90 -8.99 -10.36
C ILE A 73 7.64 -9.85 -10.47
N GLN A 74 7.61 -10.78 -11.42
CA GLN A 74 6.46 -11.67 -11.61
C GLN A 74 6.22 -12.59 -10.42
N ALA A 75 7.29 -13.18 -9.88
CA ALA A 75 7.19 -14.05 -8.71
C ALA A 75 6.70 -13.27 -7.47
N GLU A 76 7.23 -12.06 -7.26
CA GLU A 76 6.89 -11.25 -6.10
C GLU A 76 5.47 -10.68 -6.18
N LEU A 77 5.06 -10.19 -7.36
CA LEU A 77 3.67 -9.76 -7.59
C LEU A 77 2.69 -10.90 -7.37
N LEU A 78 2.98 -12.11 -7.87
CA LEU A 78 2.12 -13.27 -7.66
C LEU A 78 2.05 -13.63 -6.17
N ARG A 79 3.18 -13.64 -5.47
CA ARG A 79 3.25 -13.93 -4.03
C ARG A 79 2.41 -12.93 -3.22
N LEU A 80 2.51 -11.64 -3.55
CA LEU A 80 1.74 -10.58 -2.90
C LEU A 80 0.25 -10.64 -3.25
N HIS A 81 -0.10 -10.93 -4.50
CA HIS A 81 -1.49 -11.11 -4.93
C HIS A 81 -2.14 -12.28 -4.20
N MET A 82 -1.46 -13.42 -4.09
CA MET A 82 -1.93 -14.55 -3.28
C MET A 82 -2.09 -14.20 -1.80
N SER A 83 -1.25 -13.32 -1.25
CA SER A 83 -1.37 -12.86 0.14
C SER A 83 -2.59 -11.96 0.39
N ASN A 84 -3.11 -11.32 -0.67
CA ASN A 84 -4.30 -10.49 -0.65
C ASN A 84 -5.59 -11.28 -0.93
N ALA A 85 -5.53 -12.62 -0.98
CA ALA A 85 -6.71 -13.44 -1.20
C ALA A 85 -7.82 -13.11 -0.19
N GLN A 86 -9.06 -13.18 -0.65
CA GLN A 86 -10.29 -12.81 0.06
C GLN A 86 -10.47 -11.31 0.30
N MET A 87 -9.53 -10.46 -0.14
CA MET A 87 -9.69 -9.01 -0.07
C MET A 87 -10.67 -8.54 -1.15
N LEU A 88 -11.73 -7.85 -0.75
CA LEU A 88 -12.72 -7.34 -1.69
C LEU A 88 -12.15 -6.21 -2.54
N HIS A 89 -12.74 -6.00 -3.73
CA HIS A 89 -12.38 -4.91 -4.63
C HIS A 89 -12.29 -3.56 -3.91
N GLU A 90 -13.32 -3.19 -3.14
CA GLU A 90 -13.36 -1.92 -2.42
C GLU A 90 -12.29 -1.82 -1.31
N GLU A 91 -11.95 -2.94 -0.68
CA GLU A 91 -10.92 -2.99 0.35
C GLU A 91 -9.52 -2.86 -0.25
N SER A 92 -9.27 -3.51 -1.39
CA SER A 92 -8.00 -3.41 -2.12
C SER A 92 -7.74 -1.99 -2.64
N GLU A 93 -8.78 -1.33 -3.16
CA GLU A 93 -8.70 0.07 -3.59
C GLU A 93 -8.42 0.99 -2.40
N LEU A 94 -9.13 0.80 -1.29
CA LEU A 94 -8.92 1.60 -0.08
C LEU A 94 -7.51 1.39 0.50
N GLU A 95 -7.01 0.16 0.49
CA GLU A 95 -5.68 -0.16 0.97
C GLU A 95 -4.60 0.46 0.08
N PHE A 96 -4.78 0.43 -1.24
CA PHE A 96 -3.89 1.12 -2.19
C PHE A 96 -3.76 2.61 -1.82
N LEU A 97 -4.88 3.28 -1.59
CA LEU A 97 -4.91 4.70 -1.22
C LEU A 97 -4.21 4.97 0.12
N LYS A 98 -4.41 4.11 1.12
CA LYS A 98 -3.75 4.25 2.43
C LYS A 98 -2.24 4.07 2.32
N VAL A 99 -1.77 3.15 1.48
CA VAL A 99 -0.33 2.94 1.26
C VAL A 99 0.28 4.15 0.56
N CYS A 100 -0.38 4.69 -0.46
CA CYS A 100 0.08 5.93 -1.11
C CYS A 100 0.15 7.11 -0.15
N GLN A 101 -0.80 7.25 0.77
CA GLN A 101 -0.79 8.30 1.80
C GLN A 101 0.33 8.15 2.84
N GLN A 102 0.85 6.93 3.02
CA GLN A 102 1.92 6.60 3.95
C GLN A 102 3.33 6.82 3.38
N LEU A 103 3.46 7.07 2.08
CA LEU A 103 4.75 7.28 1.45
C LEU A 103 5.45 8.51 2.08
N PRO A 104 6.75 8.44 2.35
CA PRO A 104 7.48 9.48 3.07
C PRO A 104 7.48 10.84 2.36
N GLU A 105 7.25 10.89 1.05
CA GLU A 105 7.04 12.14 0.31
C GLU A 105 5.62 12.72 0.46
N TYR A 106 4.69 12.00 1.10
CA TYR A 106 3.36 12.48 1.48
C TYR A 106 3.05 12.44 2.99
N GLY A 107 3.88 11.82 3.83
CA GLY A 107 3.53 11.75 5.26
C GLY A 107 4.56 11.14 6.20
N VAL A 108 5.29 12.01 6.89
CA VAL A 108 5.92 11.82 8.21
C VAL A 108 4.94 11.32 9.31
N PHE A 109 3.68 10.94 9.00
CA PHE A 109 2.59 10.84 9.98
C PHE A 109 1.90 9.49 10.20
N PHE A 110 2.11 8.44 9.40
CA PHE A 110 1.23 7.25 9.49
C PHE A 110 1.88 5.93 9.94
N HIS A 111 3.17 5.93 10.33
CA HIS A 111 3.82 4.73 10.86
C HIS A 111 3.36 4.29 12.27
N ARG A 112 2.38 4.98 12.89
CA ARG A 112 1.92 4.67 14.26
C ARG A 112 0.59 3.91 14.36
N ALA A 113 -0.13 3.65 13.27
CA ALA A 113 -1.54 3.23 13.39
C ALA A 113 -1.91 1.80 12.96
N VAL A 114 -1.00 0.96 12.43
CA VAL A 114 -1.36 -0.42 12.06
C VAL A 114 -0.33 -1.44 12.55
N ARG A 115 -0.23 -1.56 13.88
CA ARG A 115 0.14 -2.81 14.55
C ARG A 115 -0.69 -2.94 15.82
N GLU A 116 -2.00 -3.09 15.67
CA GLU A 116 -2.83 -3.67 16.72
C GLU A 116 -3.29 -5.06 16.30
N ARG A 117 -2.53 -6.06 16.73
CA ARG A 117 -3.12 -7.32 17.20
C ARG A 117 -2.20 -7.98 18.22
N LYS A 118 -2.45 -7.65 19.49
CA LYS A 118 -2.55 -8.56 20.65
C LYS A 118 -3.01 -7.74 21.86
N PRO A 119 -4.12 -8.11 22.55
CA PRO A 119 -4.34 -7.63 23.90
C PRO A 119 -3.43 -8.47 24.81
N SER A 120 -2.37 -7.87 25.33
CA SER A 120 -1.65 -8.42 26.47
C SER A 120 -1.61 -7.34 27.54
N GLU A 121 -2.31 -7.65 28.60
CA GLU A 121 -2.49 -6.88 29.82
C GLU A 121 -1.17 -6.38 30.43
N GLU A 122 -1.33 -5.28 31.18
CA GLU A 122 -0.50 -4.83 32.29
C GLU A 122 0.91 -4.29 31.98
N GLY A 123 1.01 -2.95 32.08
CA GLY A 123 2.27 -2.26 32.20
C GLY A 123 2.14 -0.74 32.12
N ILE A 124 1.20 -0.12 32.84
CA ILE A 124 1.15 1.33 32.97
C ILE A 124 2.27 1.76 33.92
N ILE A 125 3.30 2.43 33.40
CA ILE A 125 4.18 3.28 34.19
C ILE A 125 3.96 4.72 33.74
N LEU A 126 3.15 5.44 34.52
CA LEU A 126 2.96 6.88 34.43
C LEU A 126 4.03 7.58 35.28
N GLY A 127 4.91 8.35 34.64
CA GLY A 127 6.02 9.07 35.25
C GLY A 127 5.90 10.60 35.15
N VAL A 128 5.15 11.16 36.10
CA VAL A 128 5.30 12.47 36.78
C VAL A 128 5.27 13.80 35.98
N CYS A 129 4.26 14.59 36.37
CA CYS A 129 4.01 16.01 36.10
C CYS A 129 4.90 16.96 36.94
N ALA A 130 5.22 18.15 36.41
CA ALA A 130 5.51 19.32 37.24
C ALA A 130 5.13 20.66 36.57
N ARG A 131 3.89 21.08 36.87
CA ARG A 131 3.42 22.43 37.29
C ARG A 131 3.82 23.71 36.51
N ARG A 132 2.75 24.41 36.10
CA ARG A 132 2.60 25.86 35.85
C ARG A 132 3.31 26.78 36.86
N ARG A 133 3.75 27.97 36.38
CA ARG A 133 3.51 29.36 36.92
C ARG A 133 3.85 30.39 35.80
N THR A 134 2.89 31.16 35.25
CA THR A 134 2.48 32.58 35.50
C THR A 134 3.43 33.72 35.07
N THR A 135 2.81 34.85 34.68
CA THR A 135 3.24 36.27 34.53
C THR A 135 3.77 36.75 33.16
N THR A 136 3.01 37.56 32.40
CA THR A 136 2.82 39.05 32.43
C THR A 136 3.78 39.76 31.48
N THR A 137 3.26 40.48 30.49
CA THR A 137 3.74 41.80 30.04
C THR A 137 2.56 42.50 29.38
#